data_AF-A0A2G2ZHL1-F1
#
_entry.id   AF-A0A2G2ZHL1-F1
#
_cell.length_a   1.000
_cell.length_b   1.000
_cell.length_c   1.000
_cell.angle_alpha   90.00
_cell.angle_beta   90.00
_cell.angle_gamma   90.00
#
_symmetry.space_group_name_H-M   'P 1'
#
loop_
_entity.id
_entity.type
_entity.pdbx_description
1 polymer ?
#
loop_
_entity_poly.entity_id
_entity_poly.type
_entity_poly.pdbx_seq_one_letter_code
_entity_poly.pdbx_strand_id
1 'polypeptide(L)'
;MHRSLPTVRWVNCVELELIAIATGGRIFPRFQELTSKKLGWDGLVQEKSFRITKDRMIYIEHCVNSRVVTIFIRGMFLELAI
;
A
#
# COMPACT_ATOMS: atom_id res chain seq x y z
N MET A 1 -10.23 23.45 4.90
CA MET A 1 -8.77 23.35 5.12
C MET A 1 -8.29 21.99 4.63
N HIS A 2 -7.60 21.93 3.50
CA HIS A 2 -7.01 20.68 3.01
C HIS A 2 -5.72 20.40 3.78
N ARG A 3 -5.71 19.35 4.62
CA ARG A 3 -4.47 18.83 5.19
C ARG A 3 -3.79 17.95 4.13
N SER A 4 -2.48 18.02 4.01
CA SER A 4 -1.64 17.21 3.12
C SER A 4 -1.52 15.75 3.60
N LEU A 5 -2.66 15.11 3.84
CA LEU A 5 -2.77 13.74 4.34
C LEU A 5 -3.36 12.86 3.23
N PRO A 6 -2.54 12.14 2.45
CA PRO A 6 -3.05 11.20 1.47
C PRO A 6 -3.87 10.12 2.20
N THR A 7 -5.04 9.80 1.64
CA THR A 7 -5.98 8.84 2.25
C THR A 7 -6.41 7.83 1.21
N VAL A 8 -6.35 6.55 1.58
CA VAL A 8 -6.85 5.44 0.76
C VAL A 8 -8.23 5.05 1.29
N ARG A 9 -9.16 4.73 0.39
CA ARG A 9 -10.52 4.26 0.71
C ARG A 9 -10.73 2.90 0.06
N TRP A 10 -11.68 2.12 0.59
CA TRP A 10 -12.05 0.80 0.05
C TRP A 10 -10.89 -0.21 0.08
N VAL A 11 -10.21 -0.30 1.22
CA VAL A 11 -9.13 -1.27 1.45
C VAL A 11 -9.72 -2.56 2.00
N ASN A 12 -9.22 -3.70 1.52
CA ASN A 12 -9.63 -5.00 2.04
C ASN A 12 -9.03 -5.25 3.42
N CYS A 13 -9.73 -6.00 4.28
CA CYS A 13 -9.26 -6.30 5.64
C CYS A 13 -7.91 -7.04 5.63
N VAL A 14 -7.76 -8.04 4.76
CA VAL A 14 -6.53 -8.85 4.62
C VAL A 14 -5.34 -8.00 4.17
N GLU A 15 -5.56 -7.06 3.25
CA GLU A 15 -4.52 -6.14 2.79
C GLU A 15 -4.06 -5.21 3.91
N LEU A 16 -5.01 -4.74 4.73
CA LEU A 16 -4.72 -3.88 5.88
C LEU A 16 -3.82 -4.61 6.90
N GLU A 17 -4.06 -5.90 7.14
CA GLU A 17 -3.22 -6.74 8.00
C GLU A 17 -1.81 -6.92 7.42
N LEU A 18 -1.69 -7.20 6.13
CA LEU A 18 -0.38 -7.34 5.48
C LEU A 18 0.44 -6.05 5.56
N ILE A 19 -0.20 -4.89 5.35
CA ILE A 19 0.45 -3.58 5.50
C ILE A 19 0.89 -3.35 6.95
N ALA A 20 0.07 -3.72 7.93
CA ALA A 20 0.43 -3.62 9.35
C ALA A 20 1.65 -4.49 9.68
N ILE A 21 1.72 -5.72 9.16
CA ILE A 21 2.85 -6.64 9.37
C ILE A 21 4.12 -6.15 8.64
N ALA A 22 3.98 -5.59 7.44
CA ALA A 22 5.10 -5.06 6.67
C ALA A 22 5.71 -3.82 7.35
N THR A 23 4.87 -2.85 7.71
CA THR A 23 5.28 -1.57 8.31
C THR A 23 5.55 -1.64 9.82
N GLY A 24 5.15 -2.73 10.48
CA GLY A 24 5.21 -2.89 11.94
C GLY A 24 4.17 -2.04 12.70
N GLY A 25 3.22 -1.44 11.99
CA GLY A 25 2.14 -0.64 12.57
C GLY A 25 1.06 -1.49 13.21
N ARG A 26 0.21 -0.86 14.04
CA ARG A 26 -1.00 -1.49 14.59
C ARG A 26 -2.26 -0.90 13.97
N ILE A 27 -3.23 -1.77 13.71
CA ILE A 27 -4.57 -1.38 13.25
C ILE A 27 -5.36 -0.84 14.45
N PHE A 28 -6.00 0.31 14.28
CA PHE A 28 -6.78 0.95 15.35
C PHE A 28 -8.28 0.83 15.09
N PRO A 29 -9.07 0.31 16.06
CA PRO A 29 -10.52 0.32 15.97
C PRO A 29 -11.12 1.68 16.36
N ARG A 30 -10.40 2.48 17.16
CA ARG A 30 -10.87 3.76 17.70
C ARG A 30 -9.81 4.85 17.54
N PHE A 31 -10.24 6.05 17.19
CA PHE A 31 -9.35 7.20 17.00
C PHE A 31 -8.63 7.66 18.28
N GLN A 32 -9.18 7.37 19.46
CA GLN A 32 -8.62 7.76 20.76
C GLN A 32 -7.32 7.01 21.09
N GLU A 33 -7.10 5.85 20.49
CA GLU A 33 -5.93 4.99 20.76
C GLU A 33 -4.73 5.33 19.88
N LEU A 34 -4.89 6.30 18.98
CA LEU A 34 -3.88 6.69 18.00
C LEU A 34 -2.69 7.33 18.72
N THR A 35 -1.52 6.71 18.60
CA THR A 35 -0.28 7.17 19.23
C THR A 35 0.86 7.04 18.23
N SER A 36 1.79 7.99 18.23
CA SER A 36 2.94 8.01 17.31
C SER A 36 3.77 6.72 17.34
N LYS A 37 3.91 6.09 18.51
CA LYS A 37 4.65 4.83 18.69
C LYS A 37 4.02 3.61 18.00
N LYS A 38 2.74 3.67 17.68
CA LYS A 38 1.97 2.56 17.10
C LYS A 38 1.71 2.75 15.60
N LEU A 39 2.13 3.89 15.03
CA LEU A 39 2.11 4.12 13.59
C LEU A 39 3.17 3.24 12.93
N GLY A 40 2.85 2.69 11.77
CA GLY A 40 3.81 1.94 10.95
C GLY A 40 4.87 2.87 10.39
N TRP A 41 6.09 2.35 10.25
CA TRP A 41 7.17 3.05 9.56
C TRP A 41 7.31 2.49 8.15
N ASP A 42 7.43 3.37 7.18
CA ASP A 42 7.69 3.02 5.80
C ASP A 42 8.72 4.00 5.20
N GLY A 43 9.53 3.51 4.29
CA GLY A 43 10.57 4.34 3.67
C GLY A 43 10.05 5.16 2.51
N LEU A 44 9.17 4.60 1.67
CA LEU A 44 8.70 5.26 0.45
C LEU A 44 7.28 4.84 0.07
N VAL A 45 6.34 5.79 0.16
CA VAL A 45 4.97 5.64 -0.36
C VAL A 45 4.83 6.43 -1.66
N GLN A 46 4.55 5.74 -2.76
CA GLN A 46 4.41 6.37 -4.09
C GLN A 46 3.20 5.82 -4.85
N GLU A 47 2.47 6.71 -5.51
CA GLU A 47 1.46 6.34 -6.50
C GLU A 47 2.16 6.16 -7.86
N LYS A 48 2.15 4.94 -8.41
CA LYS A 48 2.63 4.65 -9.76
C LYS A 48 1.43 4.50 -10.69
N SER A 49 1.40 5.32 -11.73
CA SER A 49 0.46 5.18 -12.85
C SER A 49 1.10 4.32 -13.94
N PHE A 50 0.36 3.35 -14.46
CA PHE A 50 0.84 2.58 -15.61
C PHE A 50 0.60 3.35 -16.90
N ARG A 51 1.53 3.20 -17.87
CA ARG A 51 1.45 3.92 -19.15
C ARG A 51 0.41 3.34 -20.10
N ILE A 52 0.11 2.04 -19.95
CA ILE A 52 -0.75 1.26 -20.84
C ILE A 52 -2.21 1.17 -20.36
N THR A 53 -2.45 1.25 -19.04
CA THR A 53 -3.78 1.30 -18.45
C THR A 53 -3.91 2.53 -17.57
N LYS A 54 -5.09 3.13 -17.48
CA LYS A 54 -5.36 4.29 -16.60
C LYS A 54 -5.40 3.93 -15.10
N ASP A 55 -4.91 2.75 -14.74
CA ASP A 55 -4.89 2.27 -13.37
C ASP A 55 -3.75 2.96 -12.61
N ARG A 56 -4.07 3.39 -11.39
CA ARG A 56 -3.10 3.95 -10.47
C ARG A 56 -3.01 3.03 -9.26
N MET A 57 -1.80 2.68 -8.88
CA MET A 57 -1.54 1.80 -7.75
C MET A 57 -0.58 2.46 -6.77
N ILE A 58 -0.76 2.15 -5.50
CA ILE A 58 0.07 2.67 -4.42
C ILE A 58 1.12 1.61 -4.08
N TYR A 59 2.37 2.04 -4.11
CA TYR A 59 3.55 1.26 -3.76
C TYR A 59 4.07 1.75 -2.41
N ILE A 60 4.30 0.79 -1.52
CA ILE A 60 4.87 0.97 -0.18
C ILE A 60 6.18 0.18 -0.22
N GLU A 61 7.30 0.89 -0.26
CA GLU A 61 8.63 0.33 -0.46
C GLU A 61 9.56 0.69 0.71
N HIS A 62 10.52 -0.19 1.01
CA HIS A 62 11.44 -0.04 2.16
C HIS A 62 10.75 -0.10 3.54
N CYS A 63 9.84 -1.06 3.71
CA CYS A 63 9.28 -1.38 5.01
C CYS A 63 10.33 -1.94 5.99
N VAL A 64 10.09 -1.78 7.29
CA VAL A 64 10.97 -2.29 8.38
C VAL A 64 11.19 -3.79 8.29
N ASN A 65 10.17 -4.55 7.88
CA ASN A 65 10.20 -6.01 7.89
C ASN A 65 10.53 -6.59 6.50
N SER A 66 11.76 -7.05 6.33
CA SER A 66 12.22 -7.70 5.09
C SER A 66 11.61 -9.11 4.83
N ARG A 67 10.76 -9.62 5.73
CA ARG A 67 10.12 -10.95 5.60
C ARG A 67 8.82 -10.93 4.81
N VAL A 68 8.25 -9.75 4.56
CA VAL A 68 7.03 -9.59 3.77
C VAL A 68 7.42 -8.99 2.43
N VAL A 69 7.30 -9.78 1.36
CA VAL A 69 7.64 -9.36 0.00
C VAL A 69 6.44 -9.61 -0.90
N THR A 70 6.00 -8.56 -1.59
CA THR A 70 4.92 -8.64 -2.57
C THR A 70 5.50 -8.47 -3.96
N ILE A 71 5.36 -9.50 -4.81
CA ILE A 71 5.76 -9.43 -6.22
C ILE A 71 4.53 -9.18 -7.05
N PHE A 72 4.51 -8.05 -7.75
CA PHE A 72 3.46 -7.71 -8.69
C PHE A 72 3.89 -8.11 -10.11
N ILE A 73 3.25 -9.14 -10.65
CA ILE A 73 3.52 -9.64 -12.00
C ILE A 73 2.40 -9.17 -12.94
N ARG A 74 2.77 -8.55 -14.05
CA ARG A 74 1.87 -8.24 -15.17
C ARG A 74 2.38 -8.95 -16.41
N GLY A 75 1.50 -9.68 -17.08
CA GLY A 75 1.75 -10.26 -18.39
C GLY A 75 0.93 -9.54 -19.46
N MET A 76 1.50 -9.39 -20.65
CA MET A 76 0.77 -8.97 -21.84
C MET A 76 0.63 -10.21 -22.72
N PHE A 77 -0.46 -10.96 -22.56
CA PHE A 77 -0.81 -12.00 -23.52
C PHE A 77 -1.55 -11.33 -24.67
N LEU A 78 -0.79 -10.89 -25.66
CA LEU A 78 -1.33 -10.57 -26.98
C LEU A 78 -1.18 -11.85 -27.81
N GLU A 79 -2.19 -12.72 -27.78
CA GLU A 79 -2.37 -13.66 -28.89
C GLU A 79 -2.74 -12.78 -30.10
N LEU A 80 -1.78 -12.68 -31.01
CA LEU A 80 -1.87 -12.06 -32.33
C LEU A 80 -3.26 -12.34 -32.94
N ALA A 81 -4.04 -11.37 -33.41
CA ALA A 81 -3.83 -10.73 -34.71
C ALA A 81 -3.06 -11.61 -35.71
N ILE A 82 -3.57 -12.82 -35.99
CA ILE A 82 -3.46 -13.51 -37.29
C ILE A 82 -4.87 -13.98 -37.66
#